data_AF-A0A8T4Y5N9-F1
#
_entry.id   AF-A0A8T4Y5N9-F1
#
_cell.length_a   1.000
_cell.length_b   1.000
_cell.length_c   1.000
_cell.angle_alpha   90.00
_cell.angle_beta   90.00
_cell.angle_gamma   90.00
#
_symmetry.space_group_name_H-M   'P 1'
#
loop_
_entity.id
_entity.type
_entity.pdbx_description
1 polymer ?
#
loop_
_entity_poly.entity_id
_entity_poly.type
_entity_poly.pdbx_seq_one_letter_code
_entity_poly.pdbx_strand_id
1 'polypeptide(L)'
;MRLKSLIGFYDIKFEKAYPVLKSYIVPYREDGVFFDCRELTDDDVEAYKRVLVGLKKFIVEIFKLTEGLDLESSEVEKIELIGDLISLFFRLPLLKEIIPSTMLSPLKVYLYYRLFHRMYMPTDSIEFIENAYRNLQRLQKTDLFKMLLEEGLSNDIEKAWFTIPADTRPGFNSSGLIPHLLLTSAFSWALAVDRGFNRREVAVLRLASLLHDIGKPFDYRRHPEASKYIAEVLLRDLIPMDEMDEICKIIVYHHLPKYSDRYVDVLREADRTASTIDRVKNLVEKYIGKDIENYSANLGLNYEDAFGVGRDSWEFWSRIVEENRKSLEELSRKFVREIRKETENFTRPIKIPREEVIACKKVLICIYDVANIQGLIGRSQEIKITIAASQLIDGIVMAYIPLQIQREICEKANVWYPYESFIYTAGGLGEFLLPSNIVHGDIEGIVGKINKAISKYGTSIRFAHSETYDDMYTMLKELFRKLSNRKYSIELEPKTVQRHVVKDGSVVLCNTCYMDTPTRSIETIEGLKEVCNTCCQLYKLGDEISFKERYESSIVLNGKERELKKLYG
;
A
#
# COMPACT_ATOMS: atom_id res chain seq x y z
N MET A 1 1.70 34.83 10.10
CA MET A 1 0.53 35.17 9.27
C MET A 1 -0.70 34.53 9.88
N ARG A 2 -1.75 35.32 10.13
CA ARG A 2 -2.95 34.93 10.89
C ARG A 2 -3.78 33.89 10.10
N LEU A 3 -4.20 32.81 10.79
CA LEU A 3 -5.29 31.91 10.35
C LEU A 3 -6.53 32.76 9.99
N LYS A 4 -6.76 32.97 8.69
CA LYS A 4 -8.01 33.52 8.15
C LYS A 4 -8.34 32.84 6.82
N SER A 5 -8.89 31.63 6.91
CA SER A 5 -10.19 31.29 6.31
C SER A 5 -10.64 29.97 6.94
N LEU A 6 -11.70 30.04 7.75
CA LEU A 6 -12.41 28.88 8.29
C LEU A 6 -13.16 28.23 7.13
N ILE A 7 -12.46 27.37 6.40
CA ILE A 7 -13.03 26.35 5.52
C ILE A 7 -12.31 25.07 5.92
N GLY A 8 -12.90 24.35 6.87
CA GLY A 8 -12.34 23.12 7.44
C GLY A 8 -13.14 21.91 6.99
N PHE A 9 -12.57 20.71 7.16
CA PHE A 9 -13.31 19.45 6.97
C PHE A 9 -14.56 19.34 7.86
N TYR A 10 -14.63 20.16 8.92
CA TYR A 10 -15.77 20.25 9.84
C TYR A 10 -17.01 20.90 9.24
N ASP A 11 -16.88 21.62 8.12
CA ASP A 11 -18.01 22.29 7.46
C ASP A 11 -18.80 21.31 6.55
N ILE A 12 -18.25 20.11 6.31
CA ILE A 12 -18.92 19.08 5.52
C ILE A 12 -19.94 18.35 6.40
N LYS A 13 -21.21 18.43 6.01
CA LYS A 13 -22.30 17.72 6.68
C LYS A 13 -22.35 16.28 6.22
N PHE A 14 -22.66 15.39 7.17
CA PHE A 14 -22.95 14.01 6.87
C PHE A 14 -24.44 13.83 6.58
N GLU A 15 -24.77 13.41 5.36
CA GLU A 15 -26.16 13.14 4.95
C GLU A 15 -26.32 11.64 4.61
N LYS A 16 -26.94 10.90 5.54
CA LYS A 16 -27.32 9.49 5.34
C LYS A 16 -28.68 9.41 4.65
N ALA A 17 -28.72 8.95 3.40
CA ALA A 17 -29.98 8.64 2.71
C ALA A 17 -30.63 7.35 3.25
N TYR A 18 -29.83 6.34 3.59
CA TYR A 18 -30.24 5.08 4.21
C TYR A 18 -29.05 4.47 4.99
N PRO A 19 -29.24 3.37 5.76
CA PRO A 19 -28.16 2.71 6.48
C PRO A 19 -26.99 2.32 5.57
N VAL A 20 -25.80 2.88 5.83
CA VAL A 20 -24.57 2.50 5.13
C VAL A 20 -23.95 1.35 5.88
N LEU A 21 -23.81 0.20 5.23
CA LEU A 21 -23.30 -1.02 5.85
C LEU A 21 -21.94 -1.38 5.26
N LYS A 22 -21.05 -1.89 6.10
CA LYS A 22 -19.80 -2.54 5.70
C LYS A 22 -19.92 -4.04 5.93
N SER A 23 -19.70 -4.82 4.86
CA SER A 23 -19.68 -6.28 4.90
C SER A 23 -18.26 -6.80 5.06
N TYR A 24 -18.08 -7.89 5.80
CA TYR A 24 -16.77 -8.46 6.09
C TYR A 24 -16.69 -9.90 5.59
N ILE A 25 -15.93 -10.12 4.52
CA ILE A 25 -15.64 -11.45 3.98
C ILE A 25 -14.90 -12.29 5.04
N VAL A 26 -13.89 -11.69 5.70
CA VAL A 26 -13.26 -12.21 6.91
C VAL A 26 -13.87 -11.48 8.12
N PRO A 27 -14.41 -12.17 9.14
CA PRO A 27 -15.08 -11.51 10.27
C PRO A 27 -14.23 -10.40 10.90
N TYR A 28 -14.81 -9.21 11.07
CA TYR A 28 -14.16 -8.11 11.76
C TYR A 28 -14.39 -8.22 13.27
N ARG A 29 -13.36 -7.94 14.07
CA ARG A 29 -13.45 -8.02 15.53
C ARG A 29 -13.30 -6.62 16.13
N GLU A 30 -14.30 -6.18 16.87
CA GLU A 30 -14.32 -4.91 17.61
C GLU A 30 -14.82 -5.20 19.02
N ASP A 31 -14.08 -4.77 20.05
CA ASP A 31 -14.40 -4.97 21.47
C ASP A 31 -14.74 -6.42 21.87
N GLY A 32 -14.06 -7.38 21.24
CA GLY A 32 -14.28 -8.81 21.50
C GLY A 32 -15.46 -9.43 20.78
N VAL A 33 -16.24 -8.65 20.02
CA VAL A 33 -17.40 -9.10 19.24
C VAL A 33 -17.00 -9.26 17.77
N PHE A 34 -17.48 -10.33 17.13
CA PHE A 34 -17.27 -10.58 15.70
C PHE A 34 -18.46 -10.08 14.88
N PHE A 35 -18.17 -9.35 13.82
CA PHE A 35 -19.16 -8.77 12.91
C PHE A 35 -19.02 -9.38 11.51
N ASP A 36 -20.15 -9.88 10.99
CA ASP A 36 -20.32 -10.20 9.57
C ASP A 36 -20.61 -8.94 8.74
N CYS A 37 -21.33 -8.01 9.37
CA CYS A 37 -21.77 -6.74 8.80
C CYS A 37 -21.87 -5.71 9.94
N ARG A 38 -21.49 -4.46 9.68
CA ARG A 38 -21.55 -3.35 10.65
C ARG A 38 -22.07 -2.08 9.96
N GLU A 39 -23.00 -1.39 10.59
CA GLU A 39 -23.47 -0.08 10.11
C GLU A 39 -22.43 1.00 10.42
N LEU A 40 -22.23 1.91 9.47
CA LEU A 40 -21.38 3.09 9.62
C LEU A 40 -22.03 4.07 10.60
N THR A 41 -21.35 4.37 11.70
CA THR A 41 -21.82 5.29 12.74
C THR A 41 -21.29 6.70 12.51
N ASP A 42 -21.83 7.67 13.25
CA ASP A 42 -21.35 9.05 13.15
C ASP A 42 -19.94 9.18 13.75
N ASP A 43 -19.60 8.36 14.75
CA ASP A 43 -18.24 8.26 15.29
C ASP A 43 -17.22 7.76 14.26
N ASP A 44 -17.63 6.95 13.29
CA ASP A 44 -16.78 6.52 12.19
C ASP A 44 -16.48 7.68 11.23
N VAL A 45 -17.48 8.51 10.95
CA VAL A 45 -17.33 9.71 10.12
C VAL A 45 -16.49 10.77 10.83
N GLU A 46 -16.65 10.95 12.14
CA GLU A 46 -15.79 11.83 12.92
C GLU A 46 -14.34 11.33 13.00
N ALA A 47 -14.12 10.01 13.10
CA ALA A 47 -12.79 9.42 12.96
C ALA A 47 -12.19 9.73 11.57
N TYR A 48 -12.99 9.56 10.51
CA TYR A 48 -12.55 9.89 9.15
C TYR A 48 -12.20 11.38 8.97
N LYS A 49 -12.95 12.29 9.59
CA LYS A 49 -12.59 13.73 9.62
C LYS A 49 -11.21 13.94 10.26
N ARG A 50 -10.93 13.28 11.39
CA ARG A 50 -9.61 13.34 12.04
C ARG A 50 -8.50 12.78 11.14
N VAL A 51 -8.78 11.70 10.39
CA VAL A 51 -7.87 11.17 9.36
C VAL A 51 -7.55 12.23 8.30
N LEU A 52 -8.55 12.94 7.76
CA LEU A 52 -8.33 14.00 6.75
C LEU A 52 -7.55 15.21 7.31
N VAL A 53 -7.84 15.60 8.55
CA VAL A 53 -7.05 16.63 9.26
C VAL A 53 -5.59 16.18 9.41
N GLY A 54 -5.39 14.93 9.85
CA GLY A 54 -4.08 14.31 9.96
C GLY A 54 -3.33 14.27 8.63
N LEU A 55 -4.04 13.95 7.54
CA LEU A 55 -3.47 13.92 6.18
C LEU A 55 -2.99 15.30 5.73
N LYS A 56 -3.82 16.35 5.90
CA LYS A 56 -3.42 17.72 5.56
C LYS A 56 -2.20 18.14 6.39
N LYS A 57 -2.22 17.86 7.69
CA LYS A 57 -1.10 18.16 8.59
C LYS A 57 0.16 17.42 8.16
N PHE A 58 0.07 16.13 7.83
CA PHE A 58 1.18 15.32 7.34
C PHE A 58 1.82 15.93 6.10
N ILE A 59 1.02 16.25 5.08
CA ILE A 59 1.52 16.84 3.83
C ILE A 59 2.19 18.20 4.12
N VAL A 60 1.56 19.07 4.89
CA VAL A 60 2.09 20.41 5.22
C VAL A 60 3.40 20.33 6.00
N GLU A 61 3.50 19.45 7.01
CA GLU A 61 4.73 19.29 7.79
C GLU A 61 5.87 18.72 6.94
N ILE A 62 5.58 17.82 6.01
CA ILE A 62 6.57 17.34 5.03
C ILE A 62 7.10 18.52 4.19
N PHE A 63 6.21 19.35 3.65
CA PHE A 63 6.62 20.48 2.82
C PHE A 63 7.49 21.48 3.59
N LYS A 64 7.15 21.77 4.85
CA LYS A 64 8.00 22.59 5.74
C LYS A 64 9.38 21.98 6.00
N LEU A 65 9.46 20.65 6.17
CA LEU A 65 10.74 19.97 6.36
C LEU A 65 11.61 19.99 5.10
N THR A 66 10.98 20.12 3.94
CA THR A 66 11.65 20.23 2.65
C THR A 66 11.95 21.66 2.21
N GLU A 67 11.37 22.67 2.87
CA GLU A 67 11.66 24.10 2.61
C GLU A 67 13.13 24.40 2.91
N GLY A 68 13.88 24.83 1.89
CA GLY A 68 15.30 25.20 2.01
C GLY A 68 16.30 24.07 1.74
N LEU A 69 15.84 22.85 1.48
CA LEU A 69 16.61 21.93 0.64
C LEU A 69 16.53 22.47 -0.80
N ASP A 70 17.58 22.33 -1.61
CA ASP A 70 17.59 22.64 -3.07
C ASP A 70 16.65 21.69 -3.86
N LEU A 71 15.42 21.55 -3.37
CA LEU A 71 14.26 21.02 -4.02
C LEU A 71 13.66 22.18 -4.81
N GLU A 72 14.41 22.70 -5.79
CA GLU A 72 13.80 23.18 -7.03
C GLU A 72 13.12 21.97 -7.68
N SER A 73 12.03 21.53 -7.07
CA SER A 73 11.17 20.50 -7.60
C SER A 73 10.32 21.17 -8.67
N SER A 74 10.30 20.59 -9.87
CA SER A 74 9.32 21.03 -10.86
C SER A 74 7.91 20.88 -10.24
N GLU A 75 6.96 21.73 -10.63
CA GLU A 75 5.58 21.63 -10.12
C GLU A 75 5.00 20.21 -10.29
N VAL A 76 5.45 19.48 -11.32
CA VAL A 76 5.10 18.07 -11.56
C VAL A 76 5.63 17.16 -10.44
N GLU A 77 6.89 17.30 -10.03
CA GLU A 77 7.48 16.52 -8.92
C GLU A 77 6.76 16.79 -7.60
N LYS A 78 6.26 18.00 -7.40
CA LYS A 78 5.47 18.40 -6.24
C LYS A 78 4.13 17.64 -6.19
N ILE A 79 3.42 17.57 -7.32
CA ILE A 79 2.17 16.80 -7.46
C ILE A 79 2.44 15.30 -7.25
N GLU A 80 3.52 14.77 -7.83
CA GLU A 80 3.94 13.38 -7.65
C GLU A 80 4.24 13.04 -6.19
N LEU A 81 4.91 13.95 -5.48
CA LEU A 81 5.21 13.81 -4.07
C LEU A 81 3.92 13.82 -3.24
N ILE A 82 3.00 14.75 -3.48
CA ILE A 82 1.70 14.79 -2.79
C ILE A 82 0.96 13.44 -2.94
N GLY A 83 0.92 12.88 -4.15
CA GLY A 83 0.31 11.57 -4.39
C GLY A 83 0.96 10.46 -3.55
N ASP A 84 2.30 10.43 -3.48
CA ASP A 84 3.00 9.45 -2.65
C ASP A 84 2.72 9.66 -1.16
N LEU A 85 2.65 10.91 -0.70
CA LEU A 85 2.37 11.23 0.70
C LEU A 85 0.96 10.79 1.09
N ILE A 86 -0.04 10.93 0.21
CA ILE A 86 -1.39 10.42 0.46
C ILE A 86 -1.36 8.90 0.59
N SER A 87 -0.71 8.19 -0.36
CA SER A 87 -0.59 6.73 -0.31
C SER A 87 0.14 6.23 0.95
N LEU A 88 1.26 6.86 1.27
CA LEU A 88 2.06 6.52 2.45
C LEU A 88 1.32 6.83 3.74
N PHE A 89 0.59 7.95 3.84
CA PHE A 89 -0.15 8.32 5.03
C PHE A 89 -1.18 7.26 5.42
N PHE A 90 -1.87 6.66 4.45
CA PHE A 90 -2.82 5.60 4.73
C PHE A 90 -2.16 4.26 5.14
N ARG A 91 -0.89 4.05 4.84
CA ARG A 91 -0.18 2.77 5.10
C ARG A 91 0.77 2.82 6.30
N LEU A 92 1.49 3.93 6.47
CA LEU A 92 2.54 4.09 7.48
C LEU A 92 2.05 3.82 8.91
N PRO A 93 0.91 4.40 9.36
CA PRO A 93 0.44 4.22 10.74
C PRO A 93 -0.09 2.80 11.05
N LEU A 94 -0.39 2.01 10.01
CA LEU A 94 -0.80 0.61 10.17
C LEU A 94 0.38 -0.32 10.47
N LEU A 95 1.62 0.10 10.17
CA LEU A 95 2.83 -0.64 10.52
C LEU A 95 3.31 -0.25 11.92
N LYS A 96 2.58 -0.74 12.93
CA LYS A 96 2.89 -0.49 14.35
C LYS A 96 4.25 -1.09 14.72
N GLU A 97 5.15 -0.25 15.23
CA GLU A 97 6.47 -0.65 15.72
C GLU A 97 6.33 -1.24 17.13
N ILE A 98 6.95 -2.40 17.38
CA ILE A 98 6.92 -3.05 18.72
C ILE A 98 7.53 -2.14 19.79
N ILE A 99 8.60 -1.44 19.44
CA ILE A 99 9.21 -0.39 20.27
C ILE A 99 9.26 0.87 19.39
N PRO A 100 8.29 1.77 19.54
CA PRO A 100 8.28 3.05 18.84
C PRO A 100 9.63 3.75 18.99
N SER A 101 10.14 4.37 17.92
CA SER A 101 11.38 5.17 17.89
C SER A 101 12.73 4.44 17.90
N THR A 102 12.80 3.11 18.09
CA THR A 102 14.09 2.38 18.02
C THR A 102 14.28 1.58 16.74
N MET A 103 13.24 0.90 16.28
CA MET A 103 13.27 0.19 15.00
C MET A 103 12.37 0.88 14.00
N LEU A 104 12.96 1.38 12.92
CA LEU A 104 12.20 1.96 11.82
C LEU A 104 11.34 0.91 11.14
N SER A 105 10.08 1.25 10.94
CA SER A 105 9.29 0.56 9.92
C SER A 105 9.96 0.77 8.55
N PRO A 106 10.06 -0.26 7.71
CA PRO A 106 10.61 -0.13 6.36
C PRO A 106 9.97 1.00 5.53
N LEU A 107 8.69 1.28 5.72
CA LEU A 107 8.03 2.39 5.03
C LEU A 107 8.53 3.76 5.47
N LYS A 108 9.03 3.92 6.70
CA LYS A 108 9.69 5.16 7.12
C LYS A 108 11.06 5.33 6.44
N VAL A 109 11.76 4.22 6.19
CA VAL A 109 12.98 4.22 5.35
C VAL A 109 12.64 4.63 3.92
N TYR A 110 11.56 4.07 3.37
CA TYR A 110 11.04 4.48 2.06
C TYR A 110 10.74 5.99 2.05
N LEU A 111 9.97 6.50 3.02
CA LEU A 111 9.61 7.90 3.13
C LEU A 111 10.86 8.79 3.18
N TYR A 112 11.86 8.44 4.02
CA TYR A 112 13.12 9.17 4.09
C TYR A 112 13.75 9.30 2.70
N TYR A 113 14.01 8.20 2.02
CA TYR A 113 14.60 8.27 0.68
C TYR A 113 13.70 8.94 -0.35
N ARG A 114 12.38 8.89 -0.21
CA ARG A 114 11.47 9.60 -1.11
C ARG A 114 11.57 11.12 -0.97
N LEU A 115 11.64 11.61 0.26
CA LEU A 115 11.80 13.05 0.56
C LEU A 115 13.16 13.56 0.12
N PHE A 116 14.18 12.74 0.36
CA PHE A 116 15.56 13.06 0.04
C PHE A 116 16.03 12.33 -1.22
N HIS A 117 15.15 12.09 -2.20
CA HIS A 117 15.41 11.22 -3.37
C HIS A 117 16.54 11.69 -4.29
N ARG A 118 16.93 12.97 -4.20
CA ARG A 118 18.12 13.52 -4.87
C ARG A 118 19.43 13.21 -4.12
N MET A 119 19.36 12.70 -2.90
CA MET A 119 20.51 12.15 -2.20
C MET A 119 20.92 10.84 -2.89
N TYR A 120 22.22 10.57 -2.90
CA TYR A 120 22.78 9.30 -3.34
C TYR A 120 22.06 8.16 -2.62
N MET A 121 21.35 7.32 -3.39
CA MET A 121 20.80 6.06 -2.91
C MET A 121 21.86 4.98 -3.11
N PRO A 122 22.35 4.35 -2.05
CA PRO A 122 23.34 3.30 -2.18
C PRO A 122 22.82 2.15 -3.04
N THR A 123 23.71 1.64 -3.90
CA THR A 123 23.43 0.40 -4.64
C THR A 123 23.50 -0.81 -3.72
N ASP A 124 24.31 -0.77 -2.67
CA ASP A 124 24.40 -1.78 -1.62
C ASP A 124 23.19 -1.70 -0.68
N SER A 125 22.45 -2.80 -0.50
CA SER A 125 21.23 -2.79 0.33
C SER A 125 21.51 -2.64 1.82
N ILE A 126 22.67 -3.08 2.33
CA ILE A 126 23.03 -2.85 3.74
C ILE A 126 23.36 -1.37 3.94
N GLU A 127 24.19 -0.80 3.08
CA GLU A 127 24.55 0.63 3.10
C GLU A 127 23.30 1.51 2.96
N PHE A 128 22.35 1.10 2.12
CA PHE A 128 21.06 1.77 1.97
C PHE A 128 20.31 1.87 3.31
N ILE A 129 20.21 0.76 4.05
CA ILE A 129 19.55 0.72 5.36
C ILE A 129 20.37 1.50 6.39
N GLU A 130 21.68 1.25 6.49
CA GLU A 130 22.60 1.93 7.42
C GLU A 130 22.52 3.46 7.27
N ASN A 131 22.56 3.95 6.03
CA ASN A 131 22.47 5.37 5.72
C ASN A 131 21.11 5.97 6.13
N ALA A 132 20.00 5.24 5.92
CA ALA A 132 18.69 5.68 6.40
C ALA A 132 18.69 5.84 7.92
N TYR A 133 19.10 4.81 8.66
CA TYR A 133 19.09 4.84 10.12
C TYR A 133 19.97 5.97 10.69
N ARG A 134 21.17 6.19 10.14
CA ARG A 134 22.06 7.27 10.58
C ARG A 134 21.45 8.66 10.43
N ASN A 135 20.75 8.92 9.32
CA ASN A 135 20.17 10.23 9.05
C ASN A 135 18.82 10.45 9.73
N LEU A 136 18.13 9.37 10.13
CA LEU A 136 16.77 9.47 10.62
C LEU A 136 16.66 9.97 12.06
N GLN A 137 17.74 9.95 12.85
CA GLN A 137 17.81 10.69 14.13
C GLN A 137 17.44 12.18 13.96
N ARG A 138 17.62 12.74 12.76
CA ARG A 138 17.18 14.11 12.43
C ARG A 138 15.66 14.20 12.27
N LEU A 139 15.03 13.21 11.64
CA LEU A 139 13.58 13.17 11.45
C LEU A 139 12.82 12.82 12.73
N GLN A 140 13.38 11.99 13.61
CA GLN A 140 12.72 11.59 14.87
C GLN A 140 12.36 12.79 15.77
N LYS A 141 13.12 13.89 15.67
CA LYS A 141 12.89 15.11 16.45
C LYS A 141 11.79 16.02 15.88
N THR A 142 11.27 15.70 14.69
CA THR A 142 10.27 16.50 14.00
C THR A 142 8.86 16.15 14.50
N ASP A 143 7.94 17.12 14.42
CA ASP A 143 6.54 16.89 14.78
C ASP A 143 5.85 15.90 13.82
N LEU A 144 6.39 15.73 12.61
CA LEU A 144 6.00 14.69 11.66
C LEU A 144 6.14 13.28 12.28
N PHE A 145 7.29 12.99 12.87
CA PHE A 145 7.55 11.65 13.41
C PHE A 145 6.70 11.37 14.64
N LYS A 146 6.49 12.37 15.51
CA LYS A 146 5.57 12.26 16.66
C LYS A 146 4.15 11.94 16.21
N MET A 147 3.66 12.62 15.17
CA MET A 147 2.34 12.39 14.62
C MET A 147 2.20 10.98 14.02
N LEU A 148 3.22 10.46 13.33
CA LEU A 148 3.22 9.08 12.83
C LEU A 148 3.26 8.01 13.93
N LEU A 149 3.63 8.38 15.16
CA LEU A 149 3.61 7.50 16.33
C LEU A 149 2.36 7.69 17.19
N GLU A 150 1.47 8.61 16.84
CA GLU A 150 0.26 8.90 17.59
C GLU A 150 -0.73 7.74 17.47
N GLU A 151 -1.00 7.08 18.60
CA GLU A 151 -1.89 5.92 18.66
C GLU A 151 -3.32 6.27 18.23
N GLY A 152 -3.81 7.46 18.62
CA GLY A 152 -5.12 7.95 18.22
C GLY A 152 -5.28 8.04 16.69
N LEU A 153 -4.30 8.62 16.00
CA LEU A 153 -4.30 8.71 14.55
C LEU A 153 -4.22 7.33 13.89
N SER A 154 -3.37 6.45 14.41
CA SER A 154 -3.22 5.08 13.89
C SER A 154 -4.53 4.30 13.99
N ASN A 155 -5.21 4.41 15.12
CA ASN A 155 -6.51 3.76 15.35
C ASN A 155 -7.61 4.37 14.48
N ASP A 156 -7.63 5.70 14.29
CA ASP A 156 -8.59 6.36 13.39
C ASP A 156 -8.39 5.92 11.93
N ILE A 157 -7.14 5.78 11.48
CA ILE A 157 -6.81 5.26 10.13
C ILE A 157 -7.24 3.80 10.01
N GLU A 158 -6.85 2.95 10.97
CA GLU A 158 -7.27 1.54 11.01
C GLU A 158 -8.79 1.42 10.91
N LYS A 159 -9.51 2.20 11.72
CA LYS A 159 -10.97 2.28 11.68
C LYS A 159 -11.47 2.66 10.28
N ALA A 160 -10.94 3.73 9.67
CA ALA A 160 -11.33 4.16 8.33
C ALA A 160 -11.09 3.09 7.24
N TRP A 161 -10.02 2.29 7.35
CA TRP A 161 -9.74 1.19 6.42
C TRP A 161 -10.80 0.09 6.49
N PHE A 162 -11.26 -0.24 7.70
CA PHE A 162 -12.13 -1.39 7.91
C PHE A 162 -13.62 -1.03 7.90
N THR A 163 -14.03 0.15 8.34
CA THR A 163 -15.46 0.47 8.56
C THR A 163 -16.13 1.21 7.39
N ILE A 164 -15.35 1.87 6.53
CA ILE A 164 -15.90 2.70 5.45
C ILE A 164 -15.92 1.90 4.14
N PRO A 165 -17.11 1.54 3.62
CA PRO A 165 -17.20 0.81 2.37
C PRO A 165 -16.96 1.73 1.15
N ALA A 166 -16.51 1.14 0.04
CA ALA A 166 -16.43 1.86 -1.23
C ALA A 166 -17.81 2.01 -1.90
N ASP A 167 -18.75 1.10 -1.61
CA ASP A 167 -20.10 1.05 -2.18
C ASP A 167 -21.12 0.76 -1.06
N THR A 168 -22.36 1.21 -1.21
CA THR A 168 -23.40 1.03 -0.19
C THR A 168 -24.28 -0.20 -0.43
N ARG A 169 -24.20 -0.80 -1.62
CA ARG A 169 -25.08 -1.89 -2.04
C ARG A 169 -24.64 -3.23 -1.44
N PRO A 170 -25.58 -4.11 -1.07
CA PRO A 170 -25.27 -5.41 -0.51
C PRO A 170 -24.33 -6.23 -1.41
N GLY A 171 -23.29 -6.78 -0.80
CA GLY A 171 -22.21 -7.47 -1.49
C GLY A 171 -21.11 -6.53 -1.93
N PHE A 172 -21.41 -5.49 -2.73
CA PHE A 172 -20.41 -4.51 -3.18
C PHE A 172 -19.79 -3.71 -2.03
N ASN A 173 -20.53 -3.58 -0.93
CA ASN A 173 -20.07 -3.01 0.31
C ASN A 173 -19.03 -3.86 1.08
N SER A 174 -18.53 -4.96 0.52
CA SER A 174 -17.39 -5.69 1.08
C SER A 174 -16.05 -5.00 0.84
N SER A 175 -15.94 -4.17 -0.20
CA SER A 175 -14.69 -3.46 -0.54
C SER A 175 -14.55 -2.18 0.28
N GLY A 176 -13.34 -1.86 0.73
CA GLY A 176 -13.06 -0.68 1.56
C GLY A 176 -12.75 0.55 0.70
N LEU A 177 -13.12 1.74 1.17
CA LEU A 177 -12.92 2.98 0.43
C LEU A 177 -11.44 3.28 0.16
N ILE A 178 -10.58 3.18 1.18
CA ILE A 178 -9.15 3.48 1.02
C ILE A 178 -8.46 2.51 0.02
N PRO A 179 -8.62 1.18 0.13
CA PRO A 179 -8.13 0.26 -0.91
C PRO A 179 -8.61 0.61 -2.31
N HIS A 180 -9.90 0.97 -2.47
CA HIS A 180 -10.49 1.39 -3.74
C HIS A 180 -9.77 2.61 -4.33
N LEU A 181 -9.62 3.68 -3.54
CA LEU A 181 -8.92 4.90 -3.97
C LEU A 181 -7.47 4.61 -4.43
N LEU A 182 -6.74 3.81 -3.66
CA LEU A 182 -5.36 3.43 -3.98
C LEU A 182 -5.28 2.60 -5.27
N LEU A 183 -6.17 1.63 -5.43
CA LEU A 183 -6.20 0.75 -6.59
C LEU A 183 -6.65 1.48 -7.87
N THR A 184 -7.70 2.31 -7.77
CA THR A 184 -8.16 3.17 -8.86
C THR A 184 -7.05 4.11 -9.32
N SER A 185 -6.31 4.73 -8.39
CA SER A 185 -5.13 5.55 -8.75
C SER A 185 -4.04 4.76 -9.48
N ALA A 186 -3.72 3.55 -9.01
CA ALA A 186 -2.74 2.69 -9.66
C ALA A 186 -3.16 2.31 -11.10
N PHE A 187 -4.43 1.96 -11.32
CA PHE A 187 -4.96 1.70 -12.66
C PHE A 187 -4.97 2.96 -13.53
N SER A 188 -5.41 4.11 -13.01
CA SER A 188 -5.42 5.37 -13.73
C SER A 188 -4.02 5.74 -14.21
N TRP A 189 -3.02 5.65 -13.33
CA TRP A 189 -1.62 5.85 -13.69
C TRP A 189 -1.18 4.89 -14.79
N ALA A 190 -1.43 3.59 -14.61
CA ALA A 190 -0.94 2.58 -15.55
C ALA A 190 -1.56 2.74 -16.94
N LEU A 191 -2.87 2.98 -17.01
CA LEU A 191 -3.61 3.23 -18.24
C LEU A 191 -3.18 4.53 -18.92
N ALA A 192 -2.91 5.59 -18.16
CA ALA A 192 -2.44 6.86 -18.71
C ALA A 192 -1.07 6.73 -19.37
N VAL A 193 -0.13 6.04 -18.70
CA VAL A 193 1.21 5.76 -19.22
C VAL A 193 1.13 4.89 -20.48
N ASP A 194 0.30 3.84 -20.47
CA ASP A 194 0.09 2.99 -21.66
C ASP A 194 -0.49 3.78 -22.85
N ARG A 195 -1.36 4.77 -22.58
CA ARG A 195 -1.96 5.68 -23.57
C ARG A 195 -1.05 6.85 -23.99
N GLY A 196 0.18 6.92 -23.48
CA GLY A 196 1.15 7.94 -23.87
C GLY A 196 0.89 9.33 -23.28
N PHE A 197 0.25 9.42 -22.11
CA PHE A 197 0.16 10.67 -21.37
C PHE A 197 1.56 11.13 -20.94
N ASN A 198 1.82 12.44 -20.97
CA ASN A 198 3.07 12.98 -20.48
C ASN A 198 3.11 13.02 -18.94
N ARG A 199 4.29 13.21 -18.35
CA ARG A 199 4.54 13.16 -16.90
C ARG A 199 3.59 14.04 -16.08
N ARG A 200 3.32 15.27 -16.53
CA ARG A 200 2.40 16.20 -15.85
C ARG A 200 0.97 15.65 -15.86
N GLU A 201 0.50 15.23 -17.04
CA GLU A 201 -0.85 14.72 -17.23
C GLU A 201 -1.10 13.47 -16.38
N VAL A 202 -0.09 12.57 -16.30
CA VAL A 202 -0.11 11.39 -15.43
C VAL A 202 -0.18 11.79 -13.95
N ALA A 203 0.61 12.77 -13.51
CA ALA A 203 0.63 13.23 -12.12
C ALA A 203 -0.71 13.84 -11.69
N VAL A 204 -1.31 14.69 -12.53
CA VAL A 204 -2.63 15.30 -12.31
C VAL A 204 -3.72 14.25 -12.21
N LEU A 205 -3.76 13.32 -13.17
CA LEU A 205 -4.76 12.26 -13.20
C LEU A 205 -4.64 11.32 -12.00
N ARG A 206 -3.41 10.95 -11.62
CA ARG A 206 -3.14 10.15 -10.43
C ARG A 206 -3.69 10.83 -9.17
N LEU A 207 -3.40 12.11 -8.97
CA LEU A 207 -3.86 12.83 -7.80
C LEU A 207 -5.39 12.98 -7.78
N ALA A 208 -6.02 13.26 -8.93
CA ALA A 208 -7.47 13.26 -9.05
C ALA A 208 -8.07 11.89 -8.71
N SER A 209 -7.43 10.80 -9.15
CA SER A 209 -7.87 9.43 -8.88
C SER A 209 -7.78 9.05 -7.40
N LEU A 210 -6.76 9.52 -6.67
CA LEU A 210 -6.66 9.32 -5.22
C LEU A 210 -7.76 10.04 -4.43
N LEU A 211 -8.37 11.08 -5.03
CA LEU A 211 -9.30 11.98 -4.35
C LEU A 211 -10.75 11.87 -4.86
N HIS A 212 -11.02 11.14 -5.94
CA HIS A 212 -12.33 11.17 -6.62
C HIS A 212 -13.51 10.77 -5.74
N ASP A 213 -13.30 9.78 -4.87
CA ASP A 213 -14.33 9.20 -3.99
C ASP A 213 -14.11 9.50 -2.50
N ILE A 214 -13.11 10.33 -2.17
CA ILE A 214 -12.71 10.60 -0.79
C ILE A 214 -13.86 11.22 0.05
N GLY A 215 -14.86 11.82 -0.60
CA GLY A 215 -16.04 12.42 -0.01
C GLY A 215 -17.19 11.47 0.34
N LYS A 216 -17.14 10.19 -0.06
CA LYS A 216 -18.21 9.20 0.20
C LYS A 216 -18.69 9.16 1.66
N PRO A 217 -17.80 9.19 2.68
CA PRO A 217 -18.24 9.12 4.08
C PRO A 217 -19.10 10.30 4.54
N PHE A 218 -19.16 11.39 3.77
CA PHE A 218 -19.97 12.57 4.08
C PHE A 218 -21.29 12.58 3.29
N ASP A 219 -21.27 12.17 2.03
CA ASP A 219 -22.49 12.06 1.23
C ASP A 219 -22.23 11.08 0.09
N TYR A 220 -22.67 9.83 0.22
CA TYR A 220 -22.48 8.83 -0.85
C TYR A 220 -23.22 9.19 -2.15
N ARG A 221 -24.29 10.01 -2.09
CA ARG A 221 -25.09 10.38 -3.26
C ARG A 221 -24.46 11.54 -4.02
N ARG A 222 -23.91 12.54 -3.32
CA ARG A 222 -23.22 13.73 -3.85
C ARG A 222 -21.75 13.74 -3.46
N HIS A 223 -21.14 12.56 -3.46
CA HIS A 223 -19.73 12.43 -3.12
C HIS A 223 -18.81 13.18 -4.11
N PRO A 224 -19.14 13.38 -5.42
CA PRO A 224 -18.25 14.13 -6.30
C PRO A 224 -18.07 15.59 -5.82
N GLU A 225 -19.13 16.23 -5.34
CA GLU A 225 -19.09 17.57 -4.77
C GLU A 225 -18.32 17.59 -3.44
N ALA A 226 -18.56 16.61 -2.56
CA ALA A 226 -17.83 16.49 -1.30
C ALA A 226 -16.33 16.22 -1.52
N SER A 227 -16.00 15.33 -2.47
CA SER A 227 -14.64 15.00 -2.89
C SER A 227 -13.92 16.20 -3.48
N LYS A 228 -14.59 16.98 -4.33
CA LYS A 228 -14.06 18.25 -4.83
C LYS A 228 -13.69 19.19 -3.69
N TYR A 229 -14.61 19.42 -2.76
CA TYR A 229 -14.35 20.30 -1.61
C TYR A 229 -13.18 19.80 -0.75
N ILE A 230 -13.10 18.48 -0.50
CA ILE A 230 -11.98 17.88 0.24
C ILE A 230 -10.67 18.07 -0.51
N ALA A 231 -10.65 17.87 -1.83
CA ALA A 231 -9.48 18.10 -2.67
C ALA A 231 -9.01 19.56 -2.60
N GLU A 232 -9.94 20.52 -2.72
CA GLU A 232 -9.64 21.95 -2.60
C GLU A 232 -9.01 22.28 -1.23
N VAL A 233 -9.53 21.75 -0.13
CA VAL A 233 -8.97 21.96 1.22
C VAL A 233 -7.63 21.27 1.40
N LEU A 234 -7.49 20.02 0.94
CA LEU A 234 -6.26 19.24 1.06
C LEU A 234 -5.11 19.87 0.27
N LEU A 235 -5.39 20.35 -0.94
CA LEU A 235 -4.37 20.81 -1.88
C LEU A 235 -4.17 22.34 -1.86
N ARG A 236 -5.01 23.08 -1.11
CA ARG A 236 -4.89 24.54 -0.96
C ARG A 236 -3.47 24.95 -0.58
N ASP A 237 -2.95 25.95 -1.29
CA ASP A 237 -1.62 26.55 -1.14
C ASP A 237 -0.45 25.57 -1.40
N LEU A 238 -0.75 24.34 -1.85
CA LEU A 238 0.26 23.33 -2.17
C LEU A 238 0.50 23.19 -3.67
N ILE A 239 -0.48 23.49 -4.53
CA ILE A 239 -0.35 23.39 -5.98
C ILE A 239 -0.90 24.66 -6.66
N PRO A 240 -0.47 24.95 -7.91
CA PRO A 240 -1.04 26.01 -8.73
C PRO A 240 -2.56 25.86 -8.94
N MET A 241 -3.25 26.99 -9.12
CA MET A 241 -4.71 27.02 -9.24
C MET A 241 -5.23 26.30 -10.50
N ASP A 242 -4.49 26.38 -11.61
CA ASP A 242 -4.81 25.68 -12.86
C ASP A 242 -4.74 24.15 -12.70
N GLU A 243 -3.77 23.64 -11.95
CA GLU A 243 -3.67 22.22 -11.61
C GLU A 243 -4.84 21.79 -10.70
N MET A 244 -5.17 22.62 -9.71
CA MET A 244 -6.32 22.38 -8.82
C MET A 244 -7.63 22.30 -9.61
N ASP A 245 -7.86 23.24 -10.53
CA ASP A 245 -9.08 23.30 -11.33
C ASP A 245 -9.22 22.05 -12.22
N GLU A 246 -8.14 21.58 -12.85
CA GLU A 246 -8.16 20.36 -13.65
C GLU A 246 -8.42 19.11 -12.79
N ILE A 247 -7.80 19.00 -11.61
CA ILE A 247 -8.07 17.92 -10.65
C ILE A 247 -9.54 17.91 -10.26
N CYS A 248 -10.08 19.06 -9.85
CA CYS A 248 -11.47 19.20 -9.44
C CYS A 248 -12.46 18.89 -10.57
N LYS A 249 -12.14 19.30 -11.79
CA LYS A 249 -12.90 18.97 -13.00
C LYS A 249 -12.94 17.46 -13.21
N ILE A 250 -11.80 16.76 -13.16
CA ILE A 250 -11.74 15.30 -13.31
C ILE A 250 -12.61 14.60 -12.25
N ILE A 251 -12.48 15.02 -10.98
CA ILE A 251 -13.27 14.48 -9.85
C ILE A 251 -14.77 14.64 -10.07
N VAL A 252 -15.25 15.82 -10.49
CA VAL A 252 -16.69 16.04 -10.64
C VAL A 252 -17.27 15.32 -11.87
N TYR A 253 -16.55 15.33 -12.98
CA TYR A 253 -17.11 14.89 -14.26
C TYR A 253 -17.02 13.38 -14.52
N HIS A 254 -16.27 12.61 -13.73
CA HIS A 254 -16.07 11.19 -14.04
C HIS A 254 -17.33 10.32 -13.91
N HIS A 255 -18.30 10.72 -13.07
CA HIS A 255 -19.63 10.08 -13.01
C HIS A 255 -20.61 10.54 -14.08
N LEU A 256 -20.34 11.60 -14.84
CA LEU A 256 -21.25 12.08 -15.88
C LEU A 256 -21.05 11.24 -17.15
N PRO A 257 -21.99 10.34 -17.52
CA PRO A 257 -21.75 9.40 -18.61
C PRO A 257 -21.62 10.08 -19.98
N LYS A 258 -22.18 11.29 -20.12
CA LYS A 258 -22.17 12.08 -21.35
C LYS A 258 -20.94 12.99 -21.48
N TYR A 259 -20.14 13.14 -20.42
CA TYR A 259 -18.92 13.92 -20.47
C TYR A 259 -17.76 13.00 -20.88
N SER A 260 -17.10 13.34 -21.98
CA SER A 260 -15.91 12.63 -22.46
C SER A 260 -14.77 13.61 -22.59
N ASP A 261 -13.68 13.27 -21.93
CA ASP A 261 -12.40 13.95 -21.92
C ASP A 261 -11.37 12.86 -21.63
N ARG A 262 -10.19 12.93 -22.24
CA ARG A 262 -9.16 11.90 -22.10
C ARG A 262 -8.82 11.56 -20.64
N TYR A 263 -8.83 12.53 -19.72
CA TYR A 263 -8.57 12.28 -18.30
C TYR A 263 -9.72 11.53 -17.64
N VAL A 264 -10.93 12.03 -17.85
CA VAL A 264 -12.17 11.47 -17.30
C VAL A 264 -12.40 10.05 -17.80
N ASP A 265 -12.14 9.79 -19.07
CA ASP A 265 -12.33 8.47 -19.67
C ASP A 265 -11.31 7.45 -19.12
N VAL A 266 -10.08 7.88 -18.80
CA VAL A 266 -9.10 7.01 -18.12
C VAL A 266 -9.52 6.73 -16.68
N LEU A 267 -9.91 7.76 -15.92
CA LEU A 267 -10.37 7.56 -14.54
C LEU A 267 -11.60 6.65 -14.49
N ARG A 268 -12.58 6.83 -15.37
CA ARG A 268 -13.78 5.99 -15.44
C ARG A 268 -13.45 4.53 -15.77
N GLU A 269 -12.49 4.30 -16.66
CA GLU A 269 -12.00 2.96 -16.96
C GLU A 269 -11.27 2.33 -15.77
N ALA A 270 -10.42 3.10 -15.09
CA ALA A 270 -9.69 2.67 -13.91
C ALA A 270 -10.62 2.34 -12.74
N ASP A 271 -11.58 3.20 -12.44
CA ASP A 271 -12.57 3.03 -11.37
C ASP A 271 -13.44 1.78 -11.61
N ARG A 272 -13.89 1.59 -12.86
CA ARG A 272 -14.59 0.37 -13.26
C ARG A 272 -13.69 -0.86 -13.11
N THR A 273 -12.42 -0.79 -13.49
CA THR A 273 -11.47 -1.92 -13.41
C THR A 273 -11.17 -2.29 -11.96
N ALA A 274 -10.91 -1.30 -11.10
CA ALA A 274 -10.70 -1.50 -9.66
C ALA A 274 -11.94 -2.13 -9.00
N SER A 275 -13.14 -1.64 -9.34
CA SER A 275 -14.40 -2.19 -8.84
C SER A 275 -14.73 -3.60 -9.35
N THR A 276 -14.29 -3.94 -10.58
CA THR A 276 -14.58 -5.25 -11.20
C THR A 276 -13.60 -6.33 -10.80
N ILE A 277 -12.36 -6.01 -10.41
CA ILE A 277 -11.38 -6.98 -9.91
C ILE A 277 -11.90 -7.75 -8.69
N ASP A 278 -12.75 -7.14 -7.88
CA ASP A 278 -13.41 -7.79 -6.75
C ASP A 278 -14.57 -8.72 -7.19
N ARG A 279 -14.92 -8.76 -8.48
CA ARG A 279 -15.96 -9.54 -9.19
C ARG A 279 -17.15 -9.97 -8.32
N VAL A 280 -17.60 -9.00 -7.53
CA VAL A 280 -18.69 -9.14 -6.56
C VAL A 280 -20.01 -9.36 -7.29
N LYS A 281 -20.21 -8.81 -8.49
CA LYS A 281 -21.50 -8.88 -9.21
C LYS A 281 -21.98 -10.32 -9.43
N ASN A 282 -21.19 -11.17 -10.07
CA ASN A 282 -21.59 -12.56 -10.34
C ASN A 282 -21.80 -13.36 -9.04
N LEU A 283 -21.03 -13.05 -7.99
CA LEU A 283 -21.22 -13.64 -6.67
C LEU A 283 -22.50 -13.12 -5.99
N VAL A 284 -22.82 -11.83 -6.15
CA VAL A 284 -24.03 -11.20 -5.63
C VAL A 284 -25.26 -11.81 -6.30
N GLU A 285 -25.26 -11.87 -7.62
CA GLU A 285 -26.33 -12.52 -8.40
C GLU A 285 -26.50 -13.99 -7.95
N LYS A 286 -25.40 -14.73 -7.83
CA LYS A 286 -25.40 -16.14 -7.40
C LYS A 286 -25.97 -16.34 -5.99
N TYR A 287 -25.55 -15.55 -5.01
CA TYR A 287 -25.86 -15.82 -3.60
C TYR A 287 -27.09 -15.07 -3.07
N ILE A 288 -27.37 -13.87 -3.58
CA ILE A 288 -28.47 -13.02 -3.11
C ILE A 288 -29.37 -12.49 -4.24
N GLY A 289 -29.08 -12.80 -5.50
CA GLY A 289 -29.87 -12.33 -6.66
C GLY A 289 -31.34 -12.72 -6.60
N LYS A 290 -31.66 -13.93 -6.13
CA LYS A 290 -33.05 -14.38 -5.96
C LYS A 290 -33.82 -13.57 -4.92
N ASP A 291 -33.17 -13.15 -3.83
CA ASP A 291 -33.82 -12.33 -2.82
C ASP A 291 -34.06 -10.91 -3.35
N ILE A 292 -33.09 -10.37 -4.09
CA ILE A 292 -33.20 -9.07 -4.78
C ILE A 292 -34.34 -9.11 -5.80
N GLU A 293 -34.49 -10.19 -6.57
CA GLU A 293 -35.58 -10.39 -7.53
C GLU A 293 -36.95 -10.41 -6.82
N ASN A 294 -37.05 -11.09 -5.67
CA ASN A 294 -38.29 -11.08 -4.87
C ASN A 294 -38.65 -9.68 -4.36
N TYR A 295 -37.67 -8.91 -3.86
CA TYR A 295 -37.91 -7.52 -3.46
C TYR A 295 -38.35 -6.65 -4.66
N SER A 296 -37.68 -6.82 -5.80
CA SER A 296 -37.99 -6.13 -7.04
C SER A 296 -39.42 -6.42 -7.51
N ALA A 297 -39.84 -7.68 -7.54
CA ALA A 297 -41.19 -8.08 -7.92
C ALA A 297 -42.26 -7.53 -6.96
N ASN A 298 -42.01 -7.59 -5.64
CA ASN A 298 -42.96 -7.11 -4.63
C ASN A 298 -43.16 -5.60 -4.67
N LEU A 299 -42.10 -4.84 -5.00
CA LEU A 299 -42.12 -3.37 -5.01
C LEU A 299 -42.33 -2.77 -6.42
N GLY A 300 -42.46 -3.60 -7.45
CA GLY A 300 -42.58 -3.16 -8.84
C GLY A 300 -41.35 -2.39 -9.34
N LEU A 301 -40.15 -2.79 -8.89
CA LEU A 301 -38.87 -2.21 -9.28
C LEU A 301 -38.25 -2.99 -10.45
N ASN A 302 -37.40 -2.34 -11.24
CA ASN A 302 -36.60 -3.03 -12.25
C ASN A 302 -35.39 -3.72 -11.59
N TYR A 303 -35.29 -5.04 -11.75
CA TYR A 303 -34.23 -5.86 -11.17
C TYR A 303 -32.82 -5.39 -11.56
N GLU A 304 -32.64 -4.96 -12.82
CA GLU A 304 -31.35 -4.52 -13.34
C GLU A 304 -30.81 -3.27 -12.61
N ASP A 305 -31.69 -2.45 -12.04
CA ASP A 305 -31.30 -1.23 -11.33
C ASP A 305 -30.53 -1.58 -10.03
N ALA A 306 -30.71 -2.78 -9.47
CA ALA A 306 -29.94 -3.26 -8.32
C ALA A 306 -28.43 -3.31 -8.60
N PHE A 307 -28.05 -3.59 -9.86
CA PHE A 307 -26.67 -3.73 -10.33
C PHE A 307 -26.18 -2.54 -11.14
N GLY A 308 -27.08 -1.60 -11.46
CA GLY A 308 -26.78 -0.37 -12.19
C GLY A 308 -25.95 0.64 -11.40
N VAL A 309 -25.81 1.84 -11.95
CA VAL A 309 -25.13 2.98 -11.32
C VAL A 309 -26.00 4.23 -11.43
N GLY A 310 -25.78 5.21 -10.55
CA GLY A 310 -26.50 6.48 -10.62
C GLY A 310 -27.91 6.44 -10.02
N ARG A 311 -28.79 7.34 -10.48
CA ARG A 311 -30.06 7.66 -9.82
C ARG A 311 -30.99 6.45 -9.69
N ASP A 312 -31.12 5.64 -10.74
CA ASP A 312 -32.06 4.52 -10.75
C ASP A 312 -31.67 3.46 -9.72
N SER A 313 -30.37 3.16 -9.61
CA SER A 313 -29.86 2.24 -8.59
C SER A 313 -30.04 2.78 -7.17
N TRP A 314 -29.85 4.10 -6.97
CA TRP A 314 -30.12 4.75 -5.70
C TRP A 314 -31.60 4.64 -5.31
N GLU A 315 -32.51 4.93 -6.23
CA GLU A 315 -33.95 4.87 -5.99
C GLU A 315 -34.41 3.43 -5.71
N PHE A 316 -33.84 2.44 -6.42
CA PHE A 316 -34.07 1.02 -6.17
C PHE A 316 -33.78 0.63 -4.71
N TRP A 317 -32.56 0.92 -4.23
CA TRP A 317 -32.15 0.55 -2.88
C TRP A 317 -32.83 1.38 -1.79
N SER A 318 -33.09 2.66 -2.05
CA SER A 318 -33.88 3.52 -1.14
C SER A 318 -35.27 2.94 -0.90
N ARG A 319 -35.97 2.51 -1.95
CA ARG A 319 -37.32 1.92 -1.83
C ARG A 319 -37.32 0.60 -1.05
N ILE A 320 -36.31 -0.24 -1.23
CA ILE A 320 -36.16 -1.48 -0.45
C ILE A 320 -36.01 -1.18 1.04
N VAL A 321 -35.21 -0.17 1.39
CA VAL A 321 -35.00 0.25 2.78
C VAL A 321 -36.26 0.87 3.39
N GLU A 322 -36.99 1.67 2.61
CA GLU A 322 -38.26 2.27 3.05
C GLU A 322 -39.30 1.21 3.43
N GLU A 323 -39.37 0.11 2.67
CA GLU A 323 -40.24 -1.04 2.99
C GLU A 323 -39.71 -1.84 4.19
N ASN A 324 -38.43 -2.17 4.20
CA ASN A 324 -37.79 -2.87 5.30
C ASN A 324 -36.34 -2.42 5.52
N ARG A 325 -36.13 -1.63 6.59
CA ARG A 325 -34.82 -1.09 6.96
C ARG A 325 -33.74 -2.16 7.13
N LYS A 326 -34.11 -3.38 7.53
CA LYS A 326 -33.15 -4.48 7.76
C LYS A 326 -32.75 -5.23 6.50
N SER A 327 -33.41 -5.00 5.36
CA SER A 327 -33.15 -5.75 4.13
C SER A 327 -31.70 -5.66 3.67
N LEU A 328 -31.06 -4.49 3.76
CA LEU A 328 -29.65 -4.36 3.38
C LEU A 328 -28.73 -5.20 4.26
N GLU A 329 -29.02 -5.26 5.56
CA GLU A 329 -28.24 -6.00 6.53
C GLU A 329 -28.42 -7.51 6.35
N GLU A 330 -29.66 -7.95 6.12
CA GLU A 330 -29.99 -9.36 5.85
C GLU A 330 -29.31 -9.85 4.57
N LEU A 331 -29.39 -9.08 3.48
CA LEU A 331 -28.73 -9.38 2.21
C LEU A 331 -27.21 -9.40 2.35
N SER A 332 -26.63 -8.40 3.00
CA SER A 332 -25.18 -8.30 3.25
C SER A 332 -24.66 -9.47 4.07
N ARG A 333 -25.34 -9.82 5.17
CA ARG A 333 -24.99 -10.97 6.02
C ARG A 333 -25.14 -12.30 5.28
N LYS A 334 -26.19 -12.46 4.47
CA LYS A 334 -26.41 -13.66 3.65
C LYS A 334 -25.26 -13.84 2.66
N PHE A 335 -24.89 -12.79 1.93
CA PHE A 335 -23.80 -12.81 0.96
C PHE A 335 -22.48 -13.30 1.56
N VAL A 336 -22.01 -12.69 2.66
CA VAL A 336 -20.73 -13.09 3.28
C VAL A 336 -20.76 -14.51 3.83
N ARG A 337 -21.91 -14.96 4.37
CA ARG A 337 -22.05 -16.33 4.90
C ARG A 337 -22.01 -17.38 3.81
N GLU A 338 -22.66 -17.15 2.68
CA GLU A 338 -22.64 -18.08 1.55
C GLU A 338 -21.24 -18.16 0.92
N ILE A 339 -20.52 -17.03 0.80
CA ILE A 339 -19.11 -17.04 0.36
C ILE A 339 -18.24 -17.88 1.29
N ARG A 340 -18.31 -17.66 2.61
CA ARG A 340 -17.52 -18.43 3.58
C ARG A 340 -17.86 -19.91 3.57
N LYS A 341 -19.14 -20.25 3.40
CA LYS A 341 -19.61 -21.63 3.31
C LYS A 341 -19.06 -22.33 2.06
N GLU A 342 -19.11 -21.68 0.89
CA GLU A 342 -18.59 -22.25 -0.36
C GLU A 342 -17.07 -22.45 -0.32
N THR A 343 -16.36 -21.48 0.28
CA THR A 343 -14.90 -21.52 0.39
C THR A 343 -14.38 -22.37 1.55
N GLU A 344 -15.26 -22.98 2.34
CA GLU A 344 -14.89 -23.65 3.60
C GLU A 344 -13.98 -22.75 4.46
N ASN A 345 -14.41 -21.51 4.70
CA ASN A 345 -13.63 -20.45 5.35
C ASN A 345 -12.26 -20.22 4.69
N PHE A 346 -12.27 -20.04 3.36
CA PHE A 346 -11.08 -19.76 2.54
C PHE A 346 -10.03 -20.88 2.49
N THR A 347 -10.38 -22.09 2.92
CA THR A 347 -9.52 -23.28 2.69
C THR A 347 -9.64 -23.82 1.26
N ARG A 348 -10.67 -23.39 0.52
CA ARG A 348 -10.89 -23.73 -0.89
C ARG A 348 -11.11 -22.48 -1.74
N PRO A 349 -10.68 -22.50 -3.02
CA PRO A 349 -10.94 -21.40 -3.95
C PRO A 349 -12.44 -21.29 -4.27
N ILE A 350 -12.91 -20.06 -4.50
CA ILE A 350 -14.28 -19.80 -4.97
C ILE A 350 -14.48 -20.45 -6.34
N LYS A 351 -15.62 -21.12 -6.54
CA LYS A 351 -16.00 -21.65 -7.85
C LYS A 351 -16.81 -20.59 -8.59
N ILE A 352 -16.11 -19.77 -9.37
CA ILE A 352 -16.74 -18.80 -10.26
C ILE A 352 -17.14 -19.53 -11.56
N PRO A 353 -18.37 -19.33 -12.07
CA PRO A 353 -18.75 -19.78 -13.40
C PRO A 353 -17.74 -19.29 -14.45
N ARG A 354 -17.30 -20.17 -15.35
CA ARG A 354 -16.42 -19.81 -16.47
C ARG A 354 -17.19 -18.99 -17.49
N GLU A 355 -17.33 -17.69 -17.26
CA GLU A 355 -17.59 -16.74 -18.34
C GLU A 355 -16.27 -16.36 -19.03
N GLU A 356 -16.34 -15.76 -20.23
CA GLU A 356 -15.17 -15.18 -20.88
C GLU A 356 -14.52 -14.18 -19.92
N VAL A 357 -13.29 -14.50 -19.50
CA VAL A 357 -12.48 -13.62 -18.67
C VAL A 357 -12.04 -12.45 -19.54
N ILE A 358 -12.39 -11.22 -19.17
CA ILE A 358 -12.02 -10.04 -19.95
C ILE A 358 -10.65 -9.58 -19.45
N ALA A 359 -9.63 -9.79 -20.27
CA ALA A 359 -8.28 -9.34 -19.98
C ALA A 359 -8.15 -7.82 -20.23
N CYS A 360 -7.69 -7.08 -19.22
CA CYS A 360 -7.17 -5.73 -19.42
C CYS A 360 -5.70 -5.84 -19.86
N LYS A 361 -5.49 -5.95 -21.18
CA LYS A 361 -4.15 -6.16 -21.76
C LYS A 361 -3.17 -5.00 -21.54
N LYS A 362 -3.67 -3.82 -21.16
CA LYS A 362 -2.89 -2.60 -20.97
C LYS A 362 -2.18 -2.51 -19.62
N VAL A 363 -2.68 -3.25 -18.62
CA VAL A 363 -2.13 -3.27 -17.27
C VAL A 363 -1.81 -4.71 -16.90
N LEU A 364 -0.60 -4.92 -16.38
CA LEU A 364 -0.12 -6.23 -15.98
C LEU A 364 0.07 -6.25 -14.46
N ILE A 365 -0.29 -7.36 -13.85
CA ILE A 365 0.07 -7.63 -12.46
C ILE A 365 1.42 -8.33 -12.42
N CYS A 366 2.29 -7.85 -11.54
CA CYS A 366 3.65 -8.31 -11.37
C CYS A 366 3.83 -8.82 -9.94
N ILE A 367 4.68 -9.83 -9.78
CA ILE A 367 5.08 -10.35 -8.49
C ILE A 367 6.60 -10.53 -8.44
N TYR A 368 7.21 -10.13 -7.33
CA TYR A 368 8.56 -10.55 -6.97
C TYR A 368 8.57 -11.33 -5.65
N ASP A 369 9.49 -12.28 -5.55
CA ASP A 369 9.77 -13.07 -4.35
C ASP A 369 11.26 -13.02 -4.05
N VAL A 370 11.61 -12.57 -2.84
CA VAL A 370 12.97 -12.59 -2.32
C VAL A 370 13.25 -13.98 -1.76
N ALA A 371 13.94 -14.80 -2.54
CA ALA A 371 14.32 -16.15 -2.18
C ALA A 371 15.45 -16.18 -1.14
N ASN A 372 15.50 -17.30 -0.40
CA ASN A 372 16.52 -17.62 0.61
C ASN A 372 16.58 -16.67 1.83
N ILE A 373 15.45 -16.06 2.21
CA ILE A 373 15.33 -15.23 3.42
C ILE A 373 15.80 -15.98 4.67
N GLN A 374 15.31 -17.22 4.85
CA GLN A 374 15.64 -18.04 6.02
C GLN A 374 17.15 -18.37 6.08
N GLY A 375 17.79 -18.56 4.92
CA GLY A 375 19.23 -18.77 4.85
C GLY A 375 20.02 -17.52 5.26
N LEU A 376 19.54 -16.32 4.94
CA LEU A 376 20.18 -15.08 5.38
C LEU A 376 19.97 -14.81 6.87
N ILE A 377 18.74 -14.96 7.39
CA ILE A 377 18.43 -14.71 8.80
C ILE A 377 19.10 -15.75 9.70
N GLY A 378 19.02 -17.02 9.31
CA GLY A 378 19.63 -18.16 10.01
C GLY A 378 21.12 -18.31 9.78
N ARG A 379 21.79 -17.37 9.10
CA ARG A 379 23.22 -17.51 8.74
C ARG A 379 24.17 -17.49 9.94
N SER A 380 23.70 -17.11 11.12
CA SER A 380 24.52 -16.82 12.29
C SER A 380 23.72 -17.06 13.57
N GLN A 381 24.41 -17.49 14.63
CA GLN A 381 23.85 -17.58 15.98
C GLN A 381 24.01 -16.29 16.80
N GLU A 382 24.83 -15.33 16.33
CA GLU A 382 24.96 -14.01 16.94
C GLU A 382 23.67 -13.20 16.76
N ILE A 383 22.97 -12.90 17.86
CA ILE A 383 21.65 -12.24 17.85
C ILE A 383 21.70 -10.88 17.11
N LYS A 384 22.81 -10.13 17.26
CA LYS A 384 23.03 -8.86 16.53
C LYS A 384 22.88 -9.05 15.02
N ILE A 385 23.49 -10.10 14.48
CA ILE A 385 23.44 -10.41 13.05
C ILE A 385 22.05 -10.89 12.65
N THR A 386 21.41 -11.75 13.44
CA THR A 386 20.06 -12.28 13.13
C THR A 386 19.04 -11.15 13.04
N ILE A 387 19.05 -10.22 13.99
CA ILE A 387 18.12 -9.08 13.98
C ILE A 387 18.40 -8.16 12.79
N ALA A 388 19.67 -7.82 12.55
CA ALA A 388 20.07 -7.00 11.40
C ALA A 388 19.64 -7.62 10.06
N ALA A 389 19.79 -8.94 9.92
CA ALA A 389 19.36 -9.66 8.72
C ALA A 389 17.85 -9.60 8.53
N SER A 390 17.07 -9.75 9.61
CA SER A 390 15.60 -9.63 9.56
C SER A 390 15.18 -8.23 9.10
N GLN A 391 15.74 -7.19 9.71
CA GLN A 391 15.44 -5.80 9.33
C GLN A 391 15.86 -5.48 7.89
N LEU A 392 17.01 -6.01 7.47
CA LEU A 392 17.49 -5.85 6.10
C LEU A 392 16.50 -6.43 5.09
N ILE A 393 15.94 -7.61 5.34
CA ILE A 393 14.93 -8.22 4.46
C ILE A 393 13.69 -7.35 4.37
N ASP A 394 13.14 -6.91 5.50
CA ASP A 394 11.95 -6.06 5.52
C ASP A 394 12.21 -4.73 4.79
N GLY A 395 13.37 -4.12 5.03
CA GLY A 395 13.84 -2.92 4.33
C GLY A 395 14.05 -3.14 2.83
N ILE A 396 14.56 -4.31 2.42
CA ILE A 396 14.71 -4.67 1.01
C ILE A 396 13.34 -4.75 0.34
N VAL A 397 12.42 -5.52 0.93
CA VAL A 397 11.11 -5.86 0.35
C VAL A 397 10.21 -4.64 0.26
N MET A 398 10.17 -3.79 1.29
CA MET A 398 9.19 -2.71 1.41
C MET A 398 9.73 -1.33 1.05
N ALA A 399 11.04 -1.14 0.96
CA ALA A 399 11.64 0.15 0.65
C ALA A 399 12.60 0.11 -0.53
N TYR A 400 13.66 -0.71 -0.45
CA TYR A 400 14.72 -0.72 -1.44
C TYR A 400 14.21 -1.14 -2.83
N ILE A 401 13.53 -2.29 -2.94
CA ILE A 401 13.01 -2.77 -4.23
C ILE A 401 12.01 -1.77 -4.81
N PRO A 402 10.98 -1.29 -4.06
CA PRO A 402 10.07 -0.27 -4.56
C PRO A 402 10.78 0.98 -5.10
N LEU A 403 11.69 1.57 -4.32
CA LEU A 403 12.42 2.79 -4.73
C LEU A 403 13.29 2.56 -5.97
N GLN A 404 13.99 1.42 -6.06
CA GLN A 404 14.80 1.11 -7.24
C GLN A 404 13.95 0.98 -8.50
N ILE A 405 12.81 0.28 -8.41
CA ILE A 405 11.86 0.17 -9.53
C ILE A 405 11.36 1.56 -9.93
N GLN A 406 10.98 2.40 -8.97
CA GLN A 406 10.48 3.75 -9.26
C GLN A 406 11.51 4.62 -9.95
N ARG A 407 12.75 4.61 -9.44
CA ARG A 407 13.85 5.38 -10.03
C ARG A 407 14.17 4.94 -11.45
N GLU A 408 14.32 3.64 -11.67
CA GLU A 408 14.62 3.11 -13.00
C GLU A 408 13.49 3.36 -14.00
N ILE A 409 12.22 3.31 -13.58
CA ILE A 409 11.08 3.70 -14.42
C ILE A 409 11.11 5.21 -14.71
N CYS A 410 11.34 6.04 -13.69
CA CYS A 410 11.43 7.49 -13.86
C CYS A 410 12.55 7.89 -14.83
N GLU A 411 13.72 7.26 -14.73
CA GLU A 411 14.87 7.53 -15.58
C GLU A 411 14.63 7.07 -17.04
N LYS A 412 14.00 5.91 -17.25
CA LYS A 412 13.80 5.32 -18.60
C LYS A 412 12.55 5.82 -19.33
N ALA A 413 11.44 5.96 -18.61
CA ALA A 413 10.14 6.28 -19.18
C ALA A 413 9.70 7.74 -18.92
N ASN A 414 10.51 8.52 -18.18
CA ASN A 414 10.21 9.90 -17.81
C ASN A 414 8.83 10.05 -17.14
N VAL A 415 8.44 9.07 -16.32
CA VAL A 415 7.21 9.09 -15.52
C VAL A 415 7.50 8.57 -14.12
N TRP A 416 6.96 9.23 -13.09
CA TRP A 416 7.08 8.72 -11.73
C TRP A 416 6.17 7.52 -11.50
N TYR A 417 6.73 6.42 -11.03
CA TYR A 417 5.96 5.22 -10.68
C TYR A 417 5.39 5.37 -9.26
N PRO A 418 4.06 5.29 -9.05
CA PRO A 418 3.47 5.71 -7.79
C PRO A 418 3.45 4.59 -6.75
N TYR A 419 3.59 4.95 -5.47
CA TYR A 419 3.71 3.95 -4.40
C TYR A 419 2.46 3.07 -4.22
N GLU A 420 1.26 3.61 -4.47
CA GLU A 420 0.02 2.84 -4.42
C GLU A 420 -0.06 1.70 -5.44
N SER A 421 0.76 1.73 -6.50
CA SER A 421 0.84 0.62 -7.47
C SER A 421 1.49 -0.63 -6.88
N PHE A 422 2.22 -0.52 -5.77
CA PHE A 422 2.59 -1.69 -4.96
C PHE A 422 1.39 -2.07 -4.09
N ILE A 423 0.65 -3.09 -4.49
CA ILE A 423 -0.57 -3.56 -3.80
C ILE A 423 -0.20 -4.19 -2.46
N TYR A 424 0.86 -5.01 -2.46
CA TYR A 424 1.34 -5.74 -1.29
C TYR A 424 2.87 -5.77 -1.29
N THR A 425 3.48 -5.50 -0.13
CA THR A 425 4.93 -5.66 0.07
C THR A 425 5.15 -6.12 1.51
N ALA A 426 5.36 -7.42 1.73
CA ALA A 426 5.71 -7.98 3.04
C ALA A 426 6.16 -9.45 2.91
N GLY A 427 6.86 -9.95 3.93
CA GLY A 427 7.17 -11.38 4.05
C GLY A 427 8.05 -11.95 2.92
N GLY A 428 8.81 -11.11 2.22
CA GLY A 428 9.59 -11.52 1.05
C GLY A 428 8.90 -11.36 -0.29
N LEU A 429 7.59 -11.06 -0.30
CA LEU A 429 6.81 -10.92 -1.52
C LEU A 429 6.46 -9.45 -1.79
N GLY A 430 6.42 -9.09 -3.07
CA GLY A 430 5.83 -7.85 -3.52
C GLY A 430 4.94 -8.07 -4.73
N GLU A 431 3.70 -7.58 -4.66
CA GLU A 431 2.71 -7.61 -5.74
C GLU A 431 2.40 -6.17 -6.18
N PHE A 432 2.43 -5.92 -7.49
CA PHE A 432 2.34 -4.56 -8.00
C PHE A 432 1.83 -4.50 -9.45
N LEU A 433 1.31 -3.34 -9.84
CA LEU A 433 0.76 -3.10 -11.19
C LEU A 433 1.75 -2.33 -12.06
N LEU A 434 1.86 -2.72 -13.32
CA LEU A 434 2.63 -1.99 -14.32
C LEU A 434 1.89 -1.85 -15.66
N PRO A 435 2.17 -0.79 -16.44
CA PRO A 435 1.72 -0.68 -17.82
C PRO A 435 2.34 -1.77 -18.68
N SER A 436 1.60 -2.25 -19.67
CA SER A 436 2.06 -3.29 -20.59
C SER A 436 3.33 -2.88 -21.33
N ASN A 437 3.41 -1.62 -21.77
CA ASN A 437 4.55 -1.07 -22.49
C ASN A 437 5.85 -1.02 -21.65
N ILE A 438 5.75 -0.83 -20.32
CA ILE A 438 6.92 -0.86 -19.42
C ILE A 438 7.40 -2.29 -19.18
N VAL A 439 6.48 -3.23 -18.94
CA VAL A 439 6.81 -4.63 -18.67
C VAL A 439 7.47 -5.28 -19.88
N HIS A 440 6.90 -5.10 -21.07
CA HIS A 440 7.46 -5.62 -22.30
C HIS A 440 8.72 -4.88 -22.76
N GLY A 441 9.02 -3.72 -22.16
CA GLY A 441 10.23 -2.96 -22.39
C GLY A 441 11.45 -3.54 -21.68
N ASP A 442 11.56 -3.36 -20.35
CA ASP A 442 12.82 -3.62 -19.63
C ASP A 442 12.66 -3.93 -18.12
N ILE A 443 11.50 -4.43 -17.68
CA ILE A 443 11.31 -4.73 -16.25
C ILE A 443 12.24 -5.85 -15.77
N GLU A 444 12.49 -6.88 -16.60
CA GLU A 444 13.43 -7.95 -16.25
C GLU A 444 14.87 -7.44 -16.09
N GLY A 445 15.28 -6.44 -16.90
CA GLY A 445 16.57 -5.79 -16.75
C GLY A 445 16.68 -4.97 -15.46
N ILE A 446 15.62 -4.25 -15.08
CA ILE A 446 15.52 -3.54 -13.79
C ILE A 446 15.66 -4.54 -12.63
N VAL A 447 14.86 -5.61 -12.65
CA VAL A 447 14.92 -6.67 -11.65
C VAL A 447 16.31 -7.31 -11.61
N GLY A 448 16.94 -7.55 -12.76
CA GLY A 448 18.29 -8.09 -12.85
C GLY A 448 19.35 -7.21 -12.19
N LYS A 449 19.26 -5.88 -12.34
CA LYS A 449 20.15 -4.92 -11.65
C LYS A 449 19.97 -4.99 -10.13
N ILE A 450 18.72 -4.99 -9.66
CA ILE A 450 18.39 -5.11 -8.23
C ILE A 450 18.89 -6.46 -7.70
N ASN A 451 18.71 -7.53 -8.46
CA ASN A 451 19.14 -8.88 -8.11
C ASN A 451 20.66 -8.96 -7.91
N LYS A 452 21.46 -8.29 -8.76
CA LYS A 452 22.93 -8.20 -8.59
C LYS A 452 23.32 -7.49 -7.29
N ALA A 453 22.56 -6.50 -6.85
CA ALA A 453 22.86 -5.76 -5.63
C ALA A 453 22.62 -6.59 -4.36
N ILE A 454 21.58 -7.43 -4.36
CA ILE A 454 21.20 -8.24 -3.19
C ILE A 454 21.87 -9.63 -3.18
N SER A 455 22.24 -10.17 -4.34
CA SER A 455 22.74 -11.56 -4.46
C SER A 455 24.07 -11.82 -3.77
N LYS A 456 24.86 -10.78 -3.55
CA LYS A 456 26.10 -10.85 -2.76
C LYS A 456 25.87 -11.23 -1.30
N TYR A 457 24.63 -11.16 -0.79
CA TYR A 457 24.29 -11.60 0.56
C TYR A 457 23.67 -13.00 0.61
N GLY A 458 23.52 -13.66 -0.55
CA GLY A 458 22.94 -14.99 -0.66
C GLY A 458 21.41 -15.01 -0.84
N THR A 459 20.78 -13.86 -1.08
CA THR A 459 19.36 -13.76 -1.45
C THR A 459 19.20 -13.51 -2.94
N SER A 460 18.02 -13.70 -3.50
CA SER A 460 17.80 -13.32 -4.91
C SER A 460 16.33 -13.05 -5.16
N ILE A 461 16.03 -12.22 -6.15
CA ILE A 461 14.66 -11.97 -6.59
C ILE A 461 14.25 -13.00 -7.63
N ARG A 462 13.05 -13.54 -7.50
CA ARG A 462 12.32 -14.25 -8.55
C ARG A 462 11.15 -13.40 -8.98
N PHE A 463 11.02 -13.16 -10.27
CA PHE A 463 10.04 -12.24 -10.82
C PHE A 463 9.14 -12.94 -11.83
N ALA A 464 7.86 -12.60 -11.80
CA ALA A 464 6.87 -13.04 -12.78
C ALA A 464 5.82 -11.96 -12.99
N HIS A 465 5.12 -12.01 -14.12
CA HIS A 465 4.01 -11.12 -14.42
C HIS A 465 2.90 -11.86 -15.18
N SER A 466 1.70 -11.30 -15.15
CA SER A 466 0.52 -11.78 -15.87
C SER A 466 -0.36 -10.63 -16.33
N GLU A 467 -1.21 -10.89 -17.32
CA GLU A 467 -2.27 -9.95 -17.67
C GLU A 467 -3.20 -9.72 -16.48
N THR A 468 -3.70 -8.50 -16.33
CA THR A 468 -4.79 -8.26 -15.40
C THR A 468 -6.08 -8.78 -16.00
N TYR A 469 -6.83 -9.51 -15.19
CA TYR A 469 -8.13 -10.02 -15.53
C TYR A 469 -9.15 -9.40 -14.58
N ASP A 470 -10.39 -9.32 -15.03
CA ASP A 470 -11.51 -9.00 -14.17
C ASP A 470 -11.83 -10.11 -13.14
N ASP A 471 -11.17 -11.28 -13.22
CA ASP A 471 -11.17 -12.33 -12.19
C ASP A 471 -9.84 -12.39 -11.43
N MET A 472 -9.84 -11.89 -10.19
CA MET A 472 -8.67 -11.91 -9.31
C MET A 472 -8.15 -13.33 -9.02
N TYR A 473 -9.02 -14.33 -8.87
CA TYR A 473 -8.59 -15.70 -8.55
C TYR A 473 -7.82 -16.33 -9.71
N THR A 474 -8.33 -16.18 -10.93
CA THR A 474 -7.64 -16.65 -12.13
C THR A 474 -6.33 -15.90 -12.33
N MET A 475 -6.35 -14.58 -12.17
CA MET A 475 -5.17 -13.72 -12.24
C MET A 475 -4.06 -14.17 -11.28
N LEU A 476 -4.37 -14.29 -9.99
CA LEU A 476 -3.40 -14.70 -8.97
C LEU A 476 -2.91 -16.14 -9.22
N LYS A 477 -3.80 -17.07 -9.57
CA LYS A 477 -3.41 -18.45 -9.88
C LYS A 477 -2.41 -18.52 -11.04
N GLU A 478 -2.63 -17.75 -12.10
CA GLU A 478 -1.69 -17.71 -13.22
C GLU A 478 -0.35 -17.09 -12.80
N LEU A 479 -0.41 -15.96 -12.08
CA LEU A 479 0.76 -15.25 -11.60
C LEU A 479 1.65 -16.13 -10.69
N PHE A 480 1.04 -16.79 -9.70
CA PHE A 480 1.75 -17.71 -8.81
C PHE A 480 2.29 -18.94 -9.53
N ARG A 481 1.55 -19.49 -10.51
CA ARG A 481 2.06 -20.60 -11.34
C ARG A 481 3.33 -20.18 -12.09
N LYS A 482 3.35 -18.99 -12.71
CA LYS A 482 4.53 -18.46 -13.40
C LYS A 482 5.68 -18.22 -12.43
N LEU A 483 5.41 -17.66 -11.25
CA LEU A 483 6.41 -17.46 -10.20
C LEU A 483 7.00 -18.80 -9.73
N SER A 484 6.17 -19.81 -9.45
CA SER A 484 6.63 -21.15 -9.06
C SER A 484 7.55 -21.75 -10.12
N ASN A 485 7.19 -21.65 -11.39
CA ASN A 485 8.07 -22.11 -12.48
C ASN A 485 9.43 -21.40 -12.45
N ARG A 486 9.45 -20.08 -12.20
CA ARG A 486 10.69 -19.29 -12.05
C ARG A 486 11.51 -19.70 -10.83
N LYS A 487 10.88 -20.13 -9.73
CA LYS A 487 11.59 -20.64 -8.54
C LYS A 487 12.26 -22.00 -8.81
N TYR A 488 11.63 -22.87 -9.61
CA TYR A 488 12.16 -24.19 -9.94
C TYR A 488 13.11 -24.21 -11.13
N SER A 489 13.09 -23.18 -11.98
CA SER A 489 14.04 -23.06 -13.08
C SER A 489 15.46 -22.80 -12.57
N ILE A 490 16.41 -23.56 -13.12
CA ILE A 490 17.84 -23.40 -12.88
C ILE A 490 18.38 -22.48 -13.97
N GLU A 491 18.80 -21.28 -13.59
CA GLU A 491 19.55 -20.40 -14.48
C GLU A 491 21.05 -20.72 -14.34
N LEU A 492 21.65 -21.14 -15.46
CA LEU A 492 23.09 -21.42 -15.53
C LEU A 492 23.85 -20.10 -15.62
N GLU A 493 24.06 -19.44 -14.49
CA GLU A 493 24.92 -18.28 -14.42
C GLU A 493 26.39 -18.70 -14.26
N PRO A 494 27.34 -18.09 -15.02
CA PRO A 494 28.76 -18.28 -14.77
C PRO A 494 29.09 -17.76 -13.37
N LYS A 495 29.24 -18.67 -12.40
CA LYS A 495 29.70 -18.30 -11.07
C LYS A 495 31.21 -18.23 -11.06
N THR A 496 31.74 -17.10 -10.61
CA THR A 496 33.16 -17.00 -10.24
C THR A 496 33.39 -17.96 -9.08
N VAL A 497 34.25 -18.97 -9.29
CA VAL A 497 34.64 -19.89 -8.21
C VAL A 497 35.41 -19.09 -7.17
N GLN A 498 34.78 -18.82 -6.02
CA GLN A 498 35.49 -18.23 -4.89
C GLN A 498 36.44 -19.28 -4.33
N ARG A 499 37.74 -19.06 -4.50
CA ARG A 499 38.77 -19.88 -3.85
C ARG A 499 38.78 -19.50 -2.38
N HIS A 500 38.46 -20.47 -1.51
CA HIS A 500 38.63 -20.28 -0.08
C HIS A 500 40.11 -20.15 0.27
N VAL A 501 40.41 -19.34 1.29
CA VAL A 501 41.76 -19.27 1.85
C VAL A 501 42.04 -20.57 2.58
N VAL A 502 43.10 -21.27 2.14
CA VAL A 502 43.61 -22.48 2.80
C VAL A 502 44.77 -22.07 3.68
N LYS A 503 44.67 -22.33 4.98
CA LYS A 503 45.75 -22.15 5.96
C LYS A 503 46.04 -23.51 6.60
N ASP A 504 47.30 -23.92 6.60
CA ASP A 504 47.75 -25.22 7.15
C ASP A 504 46.94 -26.42 6.63
N GLY A 505 46.56 -26.39 5.34
CA GLY A 505 45.79 -27.45 4.69
C GLY A 505 44.29 -27.47 5.00
N SER A 506 43.79 -26.53 5.81
CA SER A 506 42.37 -26.40 6.16
C SER A 506 41.75 -25.14 5.58
N VAL A 507 40.49 -25.23 5.15
CA VAL A 507 39.71 -24.07 4.72
C VAL A 507 39.39 -23.20 5.92
N VAL A 508 39.81 -21.93 5.89
CA VAL A 508 39.49 -20.96 6.94
C VAL A 508 38.11 -20.39 6.66
N LEU A 509 37.18 -20.60 7.59
CA LEU A 509 35.80 -20.13 7.51
C LEU A 509 35.53 -19.06 8.56
N CYS A 510 34.58 -18.17 8.25
CA CYS A 510 34.05 -17.19 9.19
C CYS A 510 33.58 -17.90 10.47
N ASN A 511 34.04 -17.43 11.63
CA ASN A 511 33.69 -17.98 12.94
C ASN A 511 32.22 -17.78 13.34
N THR A 512 31.44 -17.10 12.51
CA THR A 512 30.05 -16.75 12.80
C THR A 512 29.08 -17.45 11.87
N CYS A 513 29.31 -17.42 10.55
CA CYS A 513 28.44 -18.11 9.59
C CYS A 513 28.93 -19.48 9.13
N TYR A 514 30.22 -19.78 9.29
CA TYR A 514 30.83 -21.04 8.81
C TYR A 514 30.61 -21.32 7.30
N MET A 515 30.30 -20.29 6.51
CA MET A 515 30.05 -20.41 5.07
C MET A 515 31.12 -19.71 4.23
N ASP A 516 31.45 -18.47 4.60
CA ASP A 516 32.31 -17.60 3.81
C ASP A 516 33.71 -17.50 4.41
N THR A 517 34.70 -17.17 3.58
CA THR A 517 36.07 -16.90 4.05
C THR A 517 36.09 -15.62 4.91
N PRO A 518 36.78 -15.61 6.06
CA PRO A 518 36.88 -14.40 6.87
C PRO A 518 37.76 -13.36 6.18
N THR A 519 37.35 -12.09 6.28
CA THR A 519 38.07 -10.94 5.70
C THR A 519 38.23 -9.77 6.68
N ARG A 520 37.60 -9.87 7.84
CA ARG A 520 37.54 -8.86 8.90
C ARG A 520 37.62 -9.56 10.25
N SER A 521 37.79 -8.77 11.30
CA SER A 521 37.64 -9.23 12.68
C SER A 521 36.63 -8.35 13.41
N ILE A 522 35.85 -8.95 14.30
CA ILE A 522 34.91 -8.25 15.18
C ILE A 522 35.18 -8.65 16.63
N GLU A 523 35.00 -7.70 17.53
CA GLU A 523 35.07 -7.96 18.97
C GLU A 523 33.67 -8.34 19.47
N THR A 524 33.56 -9.53 20.07
CA THR A 524 32.35 -10.00 20.73
C THR A 524 32.62 -10.24 22.22
N ILE A 525 31.57 -10.55 22.98
CA ILE A 525 31.68 -10.87 24.41
C ILE A 525 32.58 -12.10 24.63
N GLU A 526 32.65 -12.99 23.65
CA GLU A 526 33.48 -14.21 23.66
C GLU A 526 34.92 -13.95 23.19
N GLY A 527 35.26 -12.71 22.82
CA GLY A 527 36.56 -12.29 22.33
C GLY A 527 36.57 -11.92 20.84
N LEU A 528 37.78 -11.84 20.27
CA LEU A 528 37.97 -11.49 18.87
C LEU A 528 37.58 -12.66 17.96
N LYS A 529 36.64 -12.45 17.03
CA LYS A 529 36.22 -13.43 16.02
C LYS A 529 36.63 -12.98 14.62
N GLU A 530 37.17 -13.88 13.80
CA GLU A 530 37.41 -13.63 12.38
C GLU A 530 36.14 -13.89 11.58
N VAL A 531 35.69 -12.90 10.81
CA VAL A 531 34.38 -12.92 10.15
C VAL A 531 34.44 -12.49 8.70
N CYS A 532 33.48 -12.96 7.90
CA CYS A 532 33.32 -12.50 6.53
C CYS A 532 32.76 -11.07 6.50
N ASN A 533 32.88 -10.40 5.34
CA ASN A 533 32.43 -9.02 5.18
C ASN A 533 30.94 -8.85 5.51
N THR A 534 30.08 -9.76 5.05
CA THR A 534 28.64 -9.71 5.31
C THR A 534 28.32 -9.84 6.80
N CYS A 535 28.92 -10.81 7.49
CA CYS A 535 28.73 -10.96 8.94
C CYS A 535 29.26 -9.74 9.71
N CYS A 536 30.38 -9.15 9.28
CA CYS A 536 30.89 -7.91 9.87
C CYS A 536 29.91 -6.74 9.71
N GLN A 537 29.38 -6.53 8.49
CA GLN A 537 28.41 -5.47 8.21
C GLN A 537 27.11 -5.66 9.00
N LEU A 538 26.55 -6.87 9.00
CA LEU A 538 25.33 -7.17 9.76
C LEU A 538 25.57 -7.05 11.27
N TYR A 539 26.74 -7.41 11.78
CA TYR A 539 27.06 -7.26 13.19
C TYR A 539 27.07 -5.78 13.60
N LYS A 540 27.73 -4.92 12.80
CA LYS A 540 27.73 -3.47 13.03
C LYS A 540 26.32 -2.87 12.96
N LEU A 541 25.57 -3.25 11.92
CA LEU A 541 24.18 -2.82 11.74
C LEU A 541 23.34 -3.20 12.97
N GLY A 542 23.42 -4.46 13.42
CA GLY A 542 22.67 -4.95 14.58
C GLY A 542 23.11 -4.36 15.91
N ASP A 543 24.39 -4.02 16.06
CA ASP A 543 24.92 -3.36 17.24
C ASP A 543 24.38 -1.93 17.36
N GLU A 544 24.51 -1.14 16.29
CA GLU A 544 24.10 0.26 16.23
C GLU A 544 22.57 0.42 16.30
N ILE A 545 21.82 -0.33 15.49
CA ILE A 545 20.39 -0.08 15.27
C ILE A 545 19.50 -0.87 16.24
N SER A 546 19.89 -2.10 16.59
CA SER A 546 19.03 -2.96 17.39
C SER A 546 19.43 -2.94 18.86
N PHE A 547 20.68 -3.27 19.18
CA PHE A 547 21.03 -3.51 20.59
C PHE A 547 21.19 -2.23 21.38
N LYS A 548 22.03 -1.31 20.92
CA LYS A 548 22.32 -0.08 21.67
C LYS A 548 21.09 0.80 21.81
N GLU A 549 20.45 1.14 20.70
CA GLU A 549 19.26 2.00 20.68
C GLU A 549 18.10 1.42 21.50
N ARG A 550 17.82 0.10 21.41
CA ARG A 550 16.80 -0.53 22.26
C ARG A 550 17.16 -0.48 23.74
N TYR A 551 18.39 -0.79 24.09
CA TYR A 551 18.83 -0.78 25.49
C TYR A 551 18.75 0.62 26.11
N GLU A 552 19.09 1.64 25.32
CA GLU A 552 19.11 3.05 25.75
C GLU A 552 17.73 3.72 25.70
N SER A 553 16.74 3.14 25.00
CA SER A 553 15.41 3.71 24.82
C SER A 553 14.48 3.60 26.04
N SER A 554 13.39 4.37 26.00
CA SER A 554 12.31 4.35 27.00
C SER A 554 11.04 3.70 26.44
N ILE A 555 10.28 3.03 27.30
CA ILE A 555 8.94 2.52 27.00
C ILE A 555 7.91 3.09 27.97
N VAL A 556 6.67 3.25 27.51
CA VAL A 556 5.54 3.64 28.37
C VAL A 556 4.85 2.38 28.85
N LEU A 557 4.95 2.10 30.15
CA LEU A 557 4.23 1.01 30.81
C LEU A 557 3.23 1.60 31.79
N ASN A 558 1.94 1.28 31.60
CA ASN A 558 0.83 1.78 32.43
C ASN A 558 0.85 3.32 32.58
N GLY A 559 1.07 4.04 31.47
CA GLY A 559 1.11 5.51 31.46
C GLY A 559 2.36 6.13 32.10
N LYS A 560 3.38 5.34 32.47
CA LYS A 560 4.65 5.83 33.00
C LYS A 560 5.80 5.49 32.06
N GLU A 561 6.59 6.49 31.71
CA GLU A 561 7.82 6.30 30.94
C GLU A 561 8.89 5.63 31.82
N ARG A 562 9.54 4.60 31.27
CA ARG A 562 10.60 3.82 31.91
C ARG A 562 11.73 3.58 30.92
N GLU A 563 12.96 3.93 31.28
CA GLU A 563 14.16 3.57 30.51
C GLU A 563 14.39 2.05 30.57
N LEU A 564 14.62 1.41 29.42
CA LEU A 564 14.82 -0.04 29.33
C LEU A 564 16.09 -0.48 30.06
N LYS A 565 17.20 0.27 29.99
CA LYS A 565 18.40 -0.02 30.78
C LYS A 565 18.10 -0.16 32.28
N LYS A 566 17.26 0.72 32.86
CA LYS A 566 16.90 0.66 34.29
C LYS A 566 15.98 -0.52 34.63
N LEU A 567 15.28 -1.08 33.65
CA LEU A 567 14.42 -2.25 33.80
C LEU A 567 15.22 -3.57 33.71
N TYR A 568 16.25 -3.61 32.86
CA TYR A 568 17.04 -4.82 32.60
C TYR A 568 18.39 -4.88 33.33
N GLY A 569 18.86 -3.78 33.93
CA GLY A 569 20.10 -3.72 34.72
C GLY A 569 21.00 -2.57 34.33
#